data_AF-A0A2A2REK1-F1
#
_entry.id   AF-A0A2A2REK1-F1
#
_cell.length_a   1.000
_cell.length_b   1.000
_cell.length_c   1.000
_cell.angle_alpha   90.00
_cell.angle_beta   90.00
_cell.angle_gamma   90.00
#
_symmetry.space_group_name_H-M   'P 1'
#
loop_
_entity.id
_entity.type
_entity.pdbx_description
1 polymer ?
#
loop_
_entity_poly.entity_id
_entity_poly.type
_entity_poly.pdbx_seq_one_letter_code
_entity_poly.pdbx_strand_id
1 'polypeptide(L)'
;MVRASLALGDGAAHVHLRRDLPLEEPADLPGGHVSGFDPAVWVAQGFGSGRLKPGPGTWGSIVGVAWFAGLVATGSLWGFFGGILLSIPLCAWICGEAEQALGEKDPGSVVLDEIIAVPLCFSAMLLSVVSSTGRMPEPSYFFSGKHWLGVIGIFAAFRLFDIWKPWPVRQSQSLPGGWGVTVDDLLAALYVNLVSLPFLL
;
A
#
# COMPACT_ATOMS: atom_id res chain seq x y z
N MET A 1 -13.06 2.49 -36.28
CA MET A 1 -14.18 2.12 -37.17
C MET A 1 -13.58 1.56 -38.46
N VAL A 2 -13.40 0.24 -38.58
CA VAL A 2 -12.74 -0.38 -39.74
C VAL A 2 -13.73 -0.43 -40.90
N ARG A 3 -13.39 0.23 -42.02
CA ARG A 3 -14.20 0.20 -43.25
C ARG A 3 -13.68 -0.91 -44.16
N ALA A 4 -14.43 -2.01 -44.29
CA ALA A 4 -14.18 -3.01 -45.32
C ALA A 4 -14.79 -2.53 -46.64
N SER A 5 -14.00 -2.45 -47.70
CA SER A 5 -14.49 -2.22 -49.07
C SER A 5 -14.48 -3.56 -49.80
N LEU A 6 -15.67 -4.05 -50.17
CA LEU A 6 -15.88 -5.26 -50.98
C LEU A 6 -16.03 -4.83 -52.44
N ALA A 7 -15.08 -5.22 -53.29
CA ALA A 7 -15.24 -5.18 -54.73
C ALA A 7 -15.77 -6.55 -55.20
N LEU A 8 -16.96 -6.55 -55.81
CA LEU A 8 -17.57 -7.72 -56.44
C LEU A 8 -17.05 -7.84 -57.88
N GLY A 9 -16.34 -8.92 -58.16
CA GLY A 9 -15.92 -9.35 -59.50
C GLY A 9 -15.83 -10.86 -59.54
N ASP A 10 -16.39 -11.46 -60.59
CA ASP A 10 -16.69 -12.88 -60.74
C ASP A 10 -15.49 -13.81 -60.53
N GLY A 11 -15.71 -14.88 -59.76
CA GLY A 11 -14.92 -16.11 -59.80
C GLY A 11 -13.64 -16.11 -58.95
N ALA A 12 -13.68 -16.87 -57.85
CA ALA A 12 -12.59 -17.16 -56.92
C ALA A 12 -12.12 -15.98 -56.05
N ALA A 13 -12.66 -15.93 -54.82
CA ALA A 13 -12.21 -15.02 -53.77
C ALA A 13 -10.81 -15.44 -53.25
N HIS A 14 -9.76 -14.97 -53.91
CA HIS A 14 -8.42 -14.93 -53.31
C HIS A 14 -8.32 -13.66 -52.47
N VAL A 15 -8.37 -13.83 -51.15
CA VAL A 15 -8.11 -12.74 -50.19
C VAL A 15 -6.61 -12.43 -50.26
N HIS A 16 -6.22 -11.46 -51.07
CA HIS A 16 -4.91 -10.83 -50.99
C HIS A 16 -4.89 -9.91 -49.76
N LEU A 17 -4.38 -10.44 -48.64
CA LEU A 17 -3.99 -9.62 -47.49
C LEU A 17 -2.85 -8.70 -47.94
N ARG A 18 -3.14 -7.41 -48.20
CA ARG A 18 -2.10 -6.38 -48.33
C ARG A 18 -1.25 -6.41 -47.06
N ARG A 19 0.04 -6.67 -47.23
CA ARG A 19 1.04 -6.82 -46.16
C ARG A 19 1.95 -5.59 -46.12
N ASP A 20 1.40 -4.45 -46.51
CA ASP A 20 2.15 -3.23 -46.86
C ASP A 20 1.47 -1.97 -46.31
N LEU A 21 0.59 -2.14 -45.30
CA LEU A 21 0.31 -1.04 -44.38
C LEU A 21 1.56 -0.87 -43.50
N PRO A 22 2.15 0.34 -43.43
CA PRO A 22 3.12 0.63 -42.39
C PRO A 22 2.46 0.26 -41.06
N LEU A 23 3.12 -0.57 -40.26
CA LEU A 23 2.76 -0.69 -38.86
C LEU A 23 2.89 0.74 -38.32
N GLU A 24 1.78 1.41 -38.08
CA GLU A 24 1.79 2.62 -37.26
C GLU A 24 2.48 2.20 -35.97
N GLU A 25 3.73 2.64 -35.79
CA GLU A 25 4.38 2.54 -34.49
C GLU A 25 3.38 3.11 -33.48
N PRO A 26 3.10 2.39 -32.37
CA PRO A 26 2.21 2.91 -31.36
C PRO A 26 2.72 4.30 -31.01
N ALA A 27 1.87 5.30 -31.23
CA ALA A 27 2.16 6.69 -30.90
C ALA A 27 2.81 6.68 -29.52
N ASP A 28 4.03 7.21 -29.46
CA ASP A 28 4.83 7.38 -28.25
C ASP A 28 3.91 8.06 -27.23
N LEU A 29 3.28 7.25 -26.37
CA LEU A 29 2.52 7.75 -25.24
C LEU A 29 3.53 8.60 -24.51
N PRO A 30 3.23 9.86 -24.14
CA PRO A 30 4.19 10.67 -23.41
C PRO A 30 4.50 9.94 -22.11
N GLY A 31 5.56 9.14 -22.13
CA GLY A 31 6.17 8.57 -20.96
C GLY A 31 6.55 9.78 -20.15
N GLY A 32 5.86 9.96 -19.03
CA GLY A 32 6.15 11.01 -18.07
C GLY A 32 7.56 10.80 -17.57
N HIS A 33 8.54 11.34 -18.30
CA HIS A 33 9.86 11.56 -17.77
C HIS A 33 9.71 12.62 -16.70
N VAL A 34 9.55 12.18 -15.45
CA VAL A 34 9.63 13.05 -14.28
C VAL A 34 11.10 13.48 -14.16
N SER A 35 11.48 14.53 -14.90
CA SER A 35 12.85 15.06 -14.90
C SER A 35 13.11 16.00 -13.70
N GLY A 36 12.48 15.73 -12.55
CA GLY A 36 12.49 16.60 -11.37
C GLY A 36 11.95 15.93 -10.10
N PHE A 37 12.17 16.56 -8.95
CA PHE A 37 11.64 16.12 -7.66
C PHE A 37 10.12 16.26 -7.61
N ASP A 38 9.41 15.14 -7.46
CA ASP A 38 7.97 15.11 -7.20
C ASP A 38 7.73 14.91 -5.69
N PRO A 39 7.13 15.90 -4.99
CA PRO A 39 6.85 15.78 -3.57
C PRO A 39 5.89 14.64 -3.22
N ALA A 40 4.88 14.36 -4.06
CA ALA A 40 3.91 13.30 -3.81
C ALA A 40 4.61 11.94 -3.90
N VAL A 41 5.44 11.73 -4.92
CA VAL A 41 6.25 10.51 -5.05
C VAL A 41 7.22 10.36 -3.87
N TRP A 42 7.87 11.45 -3.44
CA TRP A 42 8.80 11.39 -2.31
C TRP A 42 8.12 11.00 -0.99
N VAL A 43 6.91 11.51 -0.73
CA VAL A 43 6.10 11.13 0.43
C VAL A 43 5.57 9.71 0.28
N ALA A 44 5.09 9.32 -0.90
CA ALA A 44 4.63 7.96 -1.21
C ALA A 44 5.74 6.91 -0.97
N GLN A 45 6.98 7.26 -1.26
CA GLN A 45 8.17 6.43 -1.00
C GLN A 45 8.64 6.50 0.47
N GLY A 46 7.82 7.00 1.40
CA GLY A 46 8.13 7.05 2.83
C GLY A 46 9.36 7.90 3.14
N PHE A 47 9.47 9.06 2.50
CA PHE A 47 10.63 9.97 2.62
C PHE A 47 11.97 9.33 2.17
N GLY A 48 11.89 8.25 1.39
CA GLY A 48 13.03 7.52 0.84
C GLY A 48 13.26 6.13 1.42
N SER A 49 12.50 5.71 2.42
CA SER A 49 12.54 4.33 2.93
C SER A 49 12.21 3.32 1.83
N GLY A 50 11.25 3.63 0.96
CA GLY A 50 10.85 2.81 -0.18
C GLY A 50 11.89 2.65 -1.28
N ARG A 51 13.05 3.32 -1.18
CA ARG A 51 14.19 3.15 -2.11
C ARG A 51 15.27 2.22 -1.56
N LEU A 52 15.12 1.74 -0.33
CA LEU A 52 16.12 0.92 0.36
C LEU A 52 15.98 -0.57 0.02
N LYS A 53 17.12 -1.28 -0.02
CA LYS A 53 17.22 -2.73 -0.27
C LYS A 53 17.53 -3.49 1.04
N PRO A 54 17.20 -4.79 1.18
CA PRO A 54 16.66 -5.70 0.16
C PRO A 54 15.14 -5.66 -0.05
N GLY A 55 14.36 -5.03 0.83
CA GLY A 55 12.90 -4.94 0.69
C GLY A 55 12.39 -3.54 1.06
N PRO A 56 11.95 -2.72 0.08
CA PRO A 56 11.37 -1.39 0.33
C PRO A 56 10.33 -1.41 1.44
N GLY A 57 9.44 -2.41 1.41
CA GLY A 57 8.39 -2.51 2.39
C GLY A 57 8.87 -2.80 3.82
N THR A 58 9.99 -3.49 3.99
CA THR A 58 10.58 -3.65 5.33
C THR A 58 10.95 -2.29 5.93
N TRP A 59 11.52 -1.41 5.11
CA TRP A 59 11.90 -0.07 5.53
C TRP A 59 10.70 0.85 5.71
N GLY A 60 9.68 0.74 4.84
CA GLY A 60 8.39 1.39 5.01
C GLY A 60 7.74 1.01 6.34
N SER A 61 7.62 -0.29 6.60
CA SER A 61 7.04 -0.81 7.84
C SER A 61 7.81 -0.37 9.11
N ILE A 62 9.14 -0.23 9.04
CA ILE A 62 9.94 0.34 10.15
C ILE A 62 9.57 1.81 10.40
N VAL A 63 9.40 2.61 9.34
CA VAL A 63 8.88 3.98 9.47
C VAL A 63 7.45 3.96 10.05
N GLY A 64 6.64 2.97 9.67
CA GLY A 64 5.33 2.72 10.27
C GLY A 64 5.39 2.46 11.78
N VAL A 65 6.40 1.76 12.29
CA VAL A 65 6.61 1.57 13.74
C VAL A 65 6.98 2.90 14.43
N ALA A 66 7.77 3.74 13.77
CA ALA A 66 8.05 5.09 14.27
C ALA A 66 6.78 5.96 14.27
N TRP A 67 5.94 5.85 13.24
CA TRP A 67 4.64 6.52 13.17
C TRP A 67 3.69 6.05 14.28
N PHE A 68 3.61 4.74 14.52
CA PHE A 68 2.90 4.16 15.66
C PHE A 68 3.36 4.76 16.99
N ALA A 69 4.68 4.82 17.23
CA ALA A 69 5.23 5.41 18.44
C ALA A 69 4.86 6.90 18.59
N GLY A 70 4.86 7.65 17.48
CA GLY A 70 4.41 9.04 17.44
C GLY A 70 2.92 9.20 17.79
N LEU A 71 2.05 8.34 17.28
CA LEU A 71 0.63 8.34 17.62
C LEU A 71 0.38 7.99 19.09
N VAL A 72 1.10 7.02 19.63
CA VAL A 72 1.04 6.66 21.07
C VAL A 72 1.53 7.82 21.94
N ALA A 73 2.58 8.54 21.51
CA ALA A 73 3.14 9.68 22.25
C ALA A 73 2.15 10.83 22.44
N THR A 74 1.05 10.88 21.69
CA THR A 74 -0.05 11.84 21.93
C THR A 74 -0.74 11.63 23.28
N GLY A 75 -0.56 10.46 23.91
CA GLY A 75 -1.20 10.12 25.19
C GLY A 75 -2.71 9.90 25.10
N SER A 76 -3.28 9.88 23.89
CA SER A 76 -4.72 9.87 23.66
C SER A 76 -5.13 8.73 22.73
N LEU A 77 -6.06 7.88 23.17
CA LEU A 77 -6.68 6.88 22.30
C LEU A 77 -7.41 7.52 21.10
N TRP A 78 -8.05 8.68 21.32
CA TRP A 78 -8.68 9.44 20.25
C TRP A 78 -7.64 10.04 19.31
N GLY A 79 -6.49 10.47 19.83
CA GLY A 79 -5.35 10.91 19.02
C GLY A 79 -4.80 9.77 18.16
N PHE A 80 -4.67 8.57 18.74
CA PHE A 80 -4.21 7.38 18.05
C PHE A 80 -5.13 6.97 16.89
N PHE A 81 -6.41 6.67 17.18
CA PHE A 81 -7.35 6.23 16.16
C PHE A 81 -7.74 7.36 15.20
N GLY A 82 -7.82 8.60 15.69
CA GLY A 82 -8.03 9.77 14.85
C GLY A 82 -6.88 9.98 13.87
N GLY A 83 -5.64 9.81 14.32
CA GLY A 83 -4.46 9.89 13.45
C GLY A 83 -4.47 8.83 12.35
N ILE A 84 -4.79 7.58 12.69
CA ILE A 84 -4.99 6.51 11.69
C ILE A 84 -6.08 6.90 10.70
N LEU A 85 -7.27 7.24 11.19
CA LEU A 85 -8.43 7.55 10.36
C LEU A 85 -8.17 8.71 9.39
N LEU A 86 -7.48 9.76 9.83
CA LEU A 86 -7.12 10.90 9.00
C LEU A 86 -6.04 10.56 7.98
N SER A 87 -5.13 9.64 8.30
CA SER A 87 -4.04 9.25 7.41
C SER A 87 -4.47 8.33 6.25
N ILE A 88 -5.55 7.57 6.40
CA ILE A 88 -6.06 6.66 5.35
C ILE A 88 -6.44 7.39 4.04
N PRO A 89 -7.31 8.42 4.03
CA PRO A 89 -7.66 9.10 2.78
C PRO A 89 -6.46 9.85 2.18
N LEU A 90 -5.56 10.38 3.02
CA LEU A 90 -4.32 11.02 2.59
C LEU A 90 -3.40 10.01 1.89
N CYS A 91 -3.28 8.81 2.46
CA CYS A 91 -2.52 7.70 1.88
C CYS A 91 -3.06 7.31 0.51
N ALA A 92 -4.37 7.04 0.41
CA ALA A 92 -4.99 6.63 -0.84
C ALA A 92 -4.82 7.69 -1.96
N TRP A 93 -4.93 8.97 -1.60
CA TRP A 93 -4.67 10.07 -2.53
C TRP A 93 -3.20 10.10 -2.98
N ILE A 94 -2.25 10.13 -2.05
CA ILE A 94 -0.81 10.22 -2.38
C ILE A 94 -0.32 9.00 -3.15
N CYS A 95 -0.77 7.79 -2.81
CA CYS A 95 -0.43 6.59 -3.56
C CYS A 95 -0.98 6.66 -4.99
N GLY A 96 -2.21 7.15 -5.18
CA GLY A 96 -2.79 7.33 -6.51
C GLY A 96 -2.07 8.39 -7.36
N GLU A 97 -1.59 9.48 -6.75
CA GLU A 97 -0.72 10.44 -7.44
C GLU A 97 0.62 9.81 -7.82
N ALA A 98 1.22 9.02 -6.93
CA ALA A 98 2.50 8.36 -7.18
C ALA A 98 2.39 7.28 -8.29
N GLU A 99 1.31 6.51 -8.33
CA GLU A 99 1.04 5.55 -9.43
C GLU A 99 0.97 6.27 -10.78
N GLN A 100 0.30 7.41 -10.84
CA GLN A 100 0.19 8.22 -12.06
C GLN A 100 1.54 8.83 -12.46
N ALA A 101 2.28 9.39 -11.50
CA ALA A 101 3.58 10.01 -11.74
C ALA A 101 4.65 9.00 -12.15
N LEU A 102 4.61 7.78 -11.60
CA LEU A 102 5.55 6.70 -11.93
C LEU A 102 5.13 5.89 -13.18
N GLY A 103 3.87 6.03 -13.63
CA GLY A 103 3.35 5.29 -14.79
C GLY A 103 3.25 3.78 -14.55
N GLU A 104 3.26 3.35 -13.29
CA GLU A 104 3.23 1.95 -12.86
C GLU A 104 2.14 1.77 -11.82
N LYS A 105 1.34 0.72 -11.96
CA LYS A 105 0.31 0.36 -10.96
C LYS A 105 0.99 -0.41 -9.83
N ASP A 106 0.74 -0.01 -8.58
CA ASP A 106 1.36 -0.58 -7.39
C ASP A 106 2.91 -0.68 -7.47
N PRO A 107 3.64 0.45 -7.64
CA PRO A 107 5.09 0.42 -7.72
C PRO A 107 5.68 0.00 -6.38
N GLY A 108 6.50 -1.05 -6.35
CA GLY A 108 7.07 -1.58 -5.09
C GLY A 108 7.99 -0.63 -4.29
N SER A 109 8.20 0.61 -4.75
CA SER A 109 8.87 1.67 -3.98
C SER A 109 7.91 2.57 -3.20
N VAL A 110 6.61 2.56 -3.54
CA VAL A 110 5.56 3.22 -2.78
C VAL A 110 5.28 2.35 -1.56
N VAL A 111 5.42 2.92 -0.36
CA VAL A 111 5.34 2.21 0.93
C VAL A 111 4.54 2.99 1.98
N LEU A 112 3.79 3.99 1.54
CA LEU A 112 3.03 4.87 2.44
C LEU A 112 1.81 4.16 3.04
N ASP A 113 1.15 3.33 2.25
CA ASP A 113 0.15 2.34 2.66
C ASP A 113 0.63 1.48 3.82
N GLU A 114 1.83 0.93 3.73
CA GLU A 114 2.39 0.11 4.80
C GLU A 114 2.67 0.96 6.05
N ILE A 115 3.23 2.17 5.88
CA ILE A 115 3.50 3.10 6.99
C ILE A 115 2.20 3.42 7.73
N ILE A 116 1.10 3.65 7.01
CA ILE A 116 -0.20 4.00 7.56
C ILE A 116 -0.92 2.78 8.17
N ALA A 117 -0.73 1.58 7.63
CA ALA A 117 -1.33 0.36 8.15
C ALA A 117 -0.63 -0.19 9.40
N VAL A 118 0.67 0.03 9.58
CA VAL A 118 1.41 -0.50 10.73
C VAL A 118 0.80 -0.09 12.08
N PRO A 119 0.46 1.19 12.38
CA PRO A 119 -0.22 1.53 13.63
C PRO A 119 -1.52 0.75 13.84
N LEU A 120 -2.29 0.49 12.79
CA LEU A 120 -3.50 -0.31 12.89
C LEU A 120 -3.20 -1.74 13.38
N CYS A 121 -2.09 -2.35 12.97
CA CYS A 121 -1.66 -3.67 13.45
C CYS A 121 -1.49 -3.76 14.97
N PHE A 122 -1.15 -2.63 15.62
CA PHE A 122 -0.91 -2.56 17.06
C PHE A 122 -2.18 -2.29 17.90
N SER A 123 -3.34 -2.10 17.26
CA SER A 123 -4.57 -1.69 17.95
C SER A 123 -5.01 -2.67 19.04
N ALA A 124 -5.01 -3.97 18.77
CA ALA A 124 -5.39 -5.00 19.76
C ALA A 124 -4.43 -4.99 20.97
N MET A 125 -3.12 -4.88 20.72
CA MET A 125 -2.12 -4.80 21.79
C MET A 125 -2.30 -3.53 22.63
N LEU A 126 -2.46 -2.37 21.97
CA LEU A 126 -2.69 -1.09 22.65
C LEU A 126 -3.98 -1.13 23.48
N LEU A 127 -5.09 -1.60 22.91
CA LEU A 127 -6.37 -1.69 23.61
C LEU A 127 -6.30 -2.66 24.79
N SER A 128 -5.65 -3.82 24.65
CA SER A 128 -5.45 -4.75 25.78
C SER A 128 -4.73 -4.07 26.94
N VAL A 129 -3.63 -3.37 26.67
CA VAL A 129 -2.88 -2.63 27.69
C VAL A 129 -3.71 -1.53 28.34
N VAL A 130 -4.45 -0.74 27.55
CA VAL A 130 -5.31 0.32 28.08
C VAL A 130 -6.47 -0.26 28.89
N SER A 131 -7.08 -1.36 28.46
CA SER A 131 -8.14 -2.05 29.20
C SER A 131 -7.66 -2.61 30.54
N SER A 132 -6.44 -3.16 30.62
CA SER A 132 -5.90 -3.69 31.88
C SER A 132 -5.39 -2.61 32.83
N THR A 133 -4.86 -1.51 32.30
CA THR A 133 -4.20 -0.48 33.12
C THR A 133 -5.04 0.78 33.35
N GLY A 134 -6.09 0.98 32.55
CA GLY A 134 -6.94 2.17 32.54
C GLY A 134 -6.28 3.43 31.99
N ARG A 135 -5.07 3.33 31.41
CA ARG A 135 -4.26 4.48 30.97
C ARG A 135 -3.53 4.20 29.67
N MET A 136 -3.26 5.27 28.91
CA MET A 136 -2.42 5.19 27.71
C MET A 136 -0.98 4.82 28.11
N PRO A 137 -0.38 3.78 27.51
CA PRO A 137 1.03 3.48 27.71
C PRO A 137 1.91 4.54 27.03
N GLU A 138 3.09 4.80 27.59
CA GLU A 138 4.12 5.58 26.89
C GLU A 138 4.74 4.73 25.76
N PRO A 139 5.30 5.34 24.70
CA PRO A 139 5.94 4.59 23.62
C PRO A 139 7.01 3.61 24.10
N SER A 140 7.78 4.00 25.13
CA SER A 140 8.84 3.18 25.74
C SER A 140 8.35 1.83 26.28
N TYR A 141 7.07 1.73 26.65
CA TYR A 141 6.44 0.49 27.13
C TYR A 141 6.57 -0.64 26.10
N PHE A 142 6.31 -0.34 24.83
CA PHE A 142 6.31 -1.33 23.74
C PHE A 142 7.71 -1.85 23.41
N PHE A 143 8.75 -1.08 23.74
CA PHE A 143 10.15 -1.41 23.46
C PHE A 143 10.91 -1.91 24.71
N SER A 144 10.20 -2.19 25.81
CA SER A 144 10.78 -2.61 27.09
C SER A 144 10.40 -4.04 27.48
N GLY A 145 11.28 -4.72 28.22
CA GLY A 145 11.00 -6.01 28.83
C GLY A 145 10.70 -7.13 27.81
N LYS A 146 9.50 -7.70 27.85
CA LYS A 146 9.03 -8.70 26.86
C LYS A 146 8.15 -8.11 25.77
N HIS A 147 7.74 -6.84 25.89
CA HIS A 147 6.79 -6.22 24.95
C HIS A 147 7.40 -6.04 23.55
N TRP A 148 8.72 -5.84 23.45
CA TRP A 148 9.40 -5.75 22.16
C TRP A 148 9.30 -7.04 21.34
N LEU A 149 9.15 -8.21 21.98
CA LEU A 149 8.89 -9.47 21.28
C LEU A 149 7.50 -9.46 20.63
N GLY A 150 6.51 -8.87 21.31
CA GLY A 150 5.19 -8.62 20.74
C GLY A 150 5.27 -7.66 19.55
N VAL A 151 6.09 -6.62 19.64
CA VAL A 151 6.33 -5.68 18.52
C VAL A 151 6.91 -6.40 17.31
N ILE A 152 7.93 -7.25 17.51
CA ILE A 152 8.51 -8.06 16.43
C ILE A 152 7.48 -9.05 15.88
N GLY A 153 6.68 -9.69 16.74
CA GLY A 153 5.64 -10.61 16.34
C GLY A 153 4.58 -9.95 15.46
N ILE A 154 4.09 -8.77 15.85
CA ILE A 154 3.13 -7.96 15.10
C ILE A 154 3.74 -7.51 13.76
N PHE A 155 4.98 -7.02 13.77
CA PHE A 155 5.70 -6.62 12.56
C PHE A 155 5.85 -7.80 11.58
N ALA A 156 6.27 -8.97 12.07
CA ALA A 156 6.44 -10.16 11.25
C ALA A 156 5.10 -10.69 10.72
N ALA A 157 4.05 -10.65 11.53
CA ALA A 157 2.70 -11.03 11.13
C ALA A 157 2.15 -10.10 10.05
N PHE A 158 2.35 -8.78 10.18
CA PHE A 158 1.96 -7.82 9.16
C PHE A 158 2.63 -8.13 7.82
N ARG A 159 3.96 -8.30 7.80
CA ARG A 159 4.69 -8.67 6.58
C ARG A 159 4.22 -10.00 6.00
N LEU A 160 3.90 -10.98 6.85
CA LEU A 160 3.37 -12.26 6.38
C LEU A 160 2.04 -12.07 5.64
N PHE A 161 1.09 -11.30 6.20
CA PHE A 161 -0.23 -11.11 5.60
C PHE A 161 -0.21 -10.18 4.39
N ASP A 162 0.61 -9.14 4.40
CA ASP A 162 0.83 -8.28 3.23
C ASP A 162 1.47 -9.08 2.08
N ILE A 163 2.46 -9.95 2.33
CA ILE A 163 3.05 -10.77 1.26
C ILE A 163 2.09 -11.87 0.79
N TRP A 164 1.34 -12.48 1.72
CA TRP A 164 0.48 -13.62 1.41
C TRP A 164 -0.85 -13.21 0.76
N LYS A 165 -1.41 -12.05 1.12
CA LYS A 165 -2.69 -11.50 0.67
C LYS A 165 -3.84 -12.52 0.74
N PRO A 166 -4.19 -13.03 1.94
CA PRO A 166 -5.32 -13.95 2.10
C PRO A 166 -6.64 -13.28 1.68
N TRP A 167 -7.64 -14.07 1.29
CA TRP A 167 -8.98 -13.54 1.05
C TRP A 167 -9.49 -12.80 2.30
N PRO A 168 -10.01 -11.56 2.25
CA PRO A 168 -10.35 -10.77 1.07
C PRO A 168 -9.32 -9.70 0.62
N VAL A 169 -8.10 -9.69 1.18
CA VAL A 169 -7.02 -8.73 0.88
C VAL A 169 -6.78 -8.64 -0.64
N ARG A 170 -6.66 -9.78 -1.31
CA ARG A 170 -6.40 -9.78 -2.76
C ARG A 170 -7.54 -9.16 -3.59
N GLN A 171 -8.79 -9.17 -3.11
CA GLN A 171 -9.89 -8.54 -3.83
C GLN A 171 -9.87 -7.02 -3.74
N SER A 172 -9.33 -6.42 -2.67
CA SER A 172 -9.33 -4.96 -2.55
C SER A 172 -8.50 -4.27 -3.62
N GLN A 173 -7.53 -4.98 -4.22
CA GLN A 173 -6.69 -4.48 -5.31
C GLN A 173 -7.46 -4.13 -6.60
N SER A 174 -8.74 -4.50 -6.72
CA SER A 174 -9.61 -4.06 -7.81
C SER A 174 -10.20 -2.65 -7.60
N LEU A 175 -10.01 -2.04 -6.42
CA LEU A 175 -10.44 -0.67 -6.16
C LEU A 175 -9.64 0.34 -7.01
N PRO A 176 -10.24 1.49 -7.37
CA PRO A 176 -9.61 2.46 -8.26
C PRO A 176 -8.52 3.28 -7.56
N GLY A 177 -7.43 3.53 -8.29
CA GLY A 177 -6.28 4.32 -7.83
C GLY A 177 -5.64 3.77 -6.55
N GLY A 178 -5.06 4.67 -5.75
CA GLY A 178 -4.37 4.30 -4.50
C GLY A 178 -5.25 3.67 -3.41
N TRP A 179 -6.57 3.58 -3.60
CA TRP A 179 -7.44 2.81 -2.69
C TRP A 179 -7.16 1.31 -2.74
N GLY A 180 -6.79 0.77 -3.91
CA GLY A 180 -6.52 -0.65 -4.04
C GLY A 180 -5.40 -1.10 -3.12
N VAL A 181 -4.27 -0.39 -3.17
CA VAL A 181 -3.08 -0.68 -2.37
C VAL A 181 -3.25 -0.29 -0.90
N THR A 182 -3.90 0.83 -0.61
CA THR A 182 -4.15 1.25 0.79
C THR A 182 -5.07 0.27 1.51
N VAL A 183 -6.17 -0.18 0.89
CA VAL A 183 -7.14 -1.08 1.55
C VAL A 183 -6.55 -2.48 1.73
N ASP A 184 -5.72 -2.93 0.79
CA ASP A 184 -4.94 -4.18 0.87
C ASP A 184 -4.15 -4.26 2.20
N ASP A 185 -3.29 -3.28 2.47
CA ASP A 185 -2.49 -3.24 3.70
C ASP A 185 -3.34 -3.06 4.97
N LEU A 186 -4.42 -2.28 4.90
CA LEU A 186 -5.34 -2.13 6.04
C LEU A 186 -6.03 -3.46 6.37
N LEU A 187 -6.43 -4.24 5.37
CA LEU A 187 -7.00 -5.58 5.60
C LEU A 187 -5.95 -6.54 6.18
N ALA A 188 -4.70 -6.49 5.69
CA ALA A 188 -3.59 -7.24 6.30
C ALA A 188 -3.40 -6.87 7.78
N ALA A 189 -3.46 -5.59 8.12
CA ALA A 189 -3.39 -5.12 9.50
C ALA A 189 -4.57 -5.62 10.36
N LEU A 190 -5.78 -5.73 9.81
CA LEU A 190 -6.91 -6.34 10.52
C LEU A 190 -6.67 -7.83 10.81
N TYR A 191 -6.06 -8.59 9.88
CA TYR A 191 -5.65 -9.97 10.15
C TYR A 191 -4.66 -10.08 11.30
N VAL A 192 -3.70 -9.16 11.40
CA VAL A 192 -2.75 -9.12 12.51
C VAL A 192 -3.47 -8.95 13.85
N ASN A 193 -4.46 -8.05 13.92
CA ASN A 193 -5.26 -7.88 15.13
C ASN A 193 -6.00 -9.17 15.48
N LEU A 194 -6.70 -9.78 14.52
CA LEU A 194 -7.47 -11.01 14.76
C LEU A 194 -6.58 -12.16 15.25
N VAL A 195 -5.39 -12.34 14.68
CA VAL A 195 -4.50 -13.44 15.07
C VAL A 195 -3.76 -13.17 16.38
N SER A 196 -3.54 -11.90 16.74
CA SER A 196 -2.83 -11.53 17.97
C SER A 196 -3.72 -11.55 19.21
N LEU A 197 -5.04 -11.35 19.07
CA LEU A 197 -6.00 -11.31 20.17
C LEU A 197 -5.86 -12.45 21.21
N PRO A 198 -5.73 -13.75 20.83
CA PRO A 198 -5.62 -14.84 21.80
C PRO A 198 -4.36 -14.79 22.67
N PHE A 199 -3.33 -14.06 22.24
CA PHE A 199 -2.07 -13.92 22.98
C PHE A 199 -2.07 -12.69 23.91
N LEU A 200 -3.13 -11.88 23.84
CA LEU A 200 -3.26 -10.59 24.54
C LEU A 200 -4.36 -10.58 25.61
N LEU A 201 -5.15 -11.66 25.72
CA LEU A 201 -6.24 -11.85 26.69
C LEU A 201 -5.82 -12.75 27.85
#